data_AF-A0A1G2NZC5-F1
#
_entry.id   AF-A0A1G2NZC5-F1
#
_cell.length_a   1.000
_cell.length_b   1.000
_cell.length_c   1.000
_cell.angle_alpha   90.00
_cell.angle_beta   90.00
_cell.angle_gamma   90.00
#
_symmetry.space_group_name_H-M   'P 1'
#
loop_
_entity.id
_entity.type
_entity.pdbx_description
1 polymer ?
#
loop_
_entity_poly.entity_id
_entity_poly.type
_entity_poly.pdbx_seq_one_letter_code
_entity_poly.pdbx_strand_id
1 'polypeptide(L)' 'MKNILINKVILSGREAHKMIARMSLQEKREIEIALDVEHAYYSSALEGCKIDRVEFEKLAESITGSFC' A
#
# COMPACT_ATOMS: atom_id res chain seq x y z
N MET A 1 -26.47 -12.92 4.64
CA MET A 1 -25.20 -12.28 5.06
C MET A 1 -24.11 -12.28 3.98
N LYS A 2 -23.75 -13.40 3.32
CA LYS A 2 -22.70 -13.44 2.26
C LYS A 2 -22.85 -12.35 1.19
N ASN A 3 -24.06 -12.09 0.72
CA ASN A 3 -24.34 -11.06 -0.30
C ASN A 3 -24.06 -9.62 0.15
N ILE A 4 -24.19 -9.32 1.45
CA ILE A 4 -23.96 -7.96 1.96
C ILE A 4 -22.47 -7.63 1.96
N LEU A 5 -21.62 -8.59 2.35
CA LEU A 5 -20.17 -8.40 2.36
C LEU A 5 -19.60 -8.25 0.95
N ILE A 6 -20.05 -9.09 0.00
CA ILE A 6 -19.63 -8.99 -1.40
C ILE A 6 -20.02 -7.63 -1.98
N ASN A 7 -21.27 -7.19 -1.76
CA ASN A 7 -21.71 -5.88 -2.23
C ASN A 7 -20.93 -4.73 -1.62
N LYS A 8 -20.56 -4.82 -0.32
CA LYS A 8 -19.69 -3.82 0.32
C LYS A 8 -18.33 -3.74 -0.34
N VAL A 9 -17.68 -4.88 -0.62
CA VAL A 9 -16.37 -4.94 -1.29
C VAL A 9 -16.45 -4.34 -2.70
N ILE A 10 -17.50 -4.66 -3.47
CA ILE A 10 -17.69 -4.11 -4.81
C ILE A 10 -17.86 -2.58 -4.76
N LEU A 11 -18.67 -2.08 -3.82
CA LEU A 11 -18.90 -0.65 -3.65
C LEU A 11 -17.62 0.08 -3.22
N SER A 12 -16.87 -0.46 -2.25
CA SER A 12 -15.61 0.14 -1.82
C SER A 12 -14.57 0.15 -2.95
N GLY A 13 -14.51 -0.92 -3.75
CA GLY A 13 -13.62 -0.98 -4.92
C GLY A 13 -13.97 0.08 -5.97
N ARG A 14 -15.26 0.30 -6.23
CA ARG A 14 -15.71 1.35 -7.17
C ARG A 14 -15.35 2.76 -6.69
N GLU A 15 -15.52 3.05 -5.41
CA GLU A 15 -15.17 4.36 -4.86
C GLU A 15 -13.65 4.59 -4.83
N ALA A 16 -12.87 3.57 -4.45
CA ALA A 16 -11.41 3.62 -4.53
C ALA A 16 -10.94 3.88 -5.97
N HIS A 17 -11.53 3.22 -6.97
CA HIS A 17 -11.20 3.44 -8.37
C HIS A 17 -11.46 4.89 -8.83
N LYS A 18 -12.60 5.47 -8.43
CA LYS A 18 -12.90 6.89 -8.74
C LYS A 18 -11.91 7.84 -8.07
N MET A 19 -11.50 7.54 -6.84
CA MET A 19 -10.51 8.34 -6.10
C MET A 19 -9.15 8.31 -6.80
N ILE A 20 -8.67 7.10 -7.15
CA ILE A 20 -7.39 6.91 -7.87
C ILE A 20 -7.41 7.59 -9.24
N ALA A 21 -8.55 7.55 -9.95
CA ALA A 21 -8.69 8.21 -11.25
C ALA A 21 -8.53 9.75 -11.17
N ARG A 22 -8.81 10.36 -10.01
CA ARG A 22 -8.70 11.81 -9.78
C ARG A 22 -7.34 12.26 -9.25
N MET A 23 -6.48 11.33 -8.85
CA MET A 23 -5.15 11.64 -8.35
C MET A 23 -4.24 12.17 -9.46
N SER A 24 -3.42 13.15 -9.11
CA SER A 24 -2.27 13.59 -9.89
C SER A 24 -1.24 12.46 -10.05
N LEU A 25 -0.32 12.63 -10.99
CA LEU A 25 0.79 11.68 -11.17
C LEU A 25 1.68 11.57 -9.92
N GLN A 26 1.84 12.68 -9.19
CA GLN A 26 2.66 12.71 -7.98
C GLN A 26 1.99 11.91 -6.85
N GLU A 27 0.70 12.13 -6.59
CA GLU A 27 -0.06 11.37 -5.58
C GLU A 27 -0.09 9.87 -5.91
N LYS A 28 -0.23 9.51 -7.19
CA LYS A 28 -0.16 8.09 -7.62
C LYS A 28 1.18 7.48 -7.31
N ARG A 29 2.27 8.21 -7.62
CA ARG A 29 3.63 7.75 -7.37
C ARG A 29 3.88 7.56 -5.87
N GLU A 30 3.43 8.47 -5.02
CA GLU A 30 3.55 8.35 -3.56
C GLU A 30 2.85 7.09 -3.03
N ILE A 31 1.65 6.80 -3.53
CA ILE A 31 0.90 5.59 -3.18
C ILE A 31 1.60 4.33 -3.69
N GLU A 32 2.12 4.33 -4.92
CA GLU A 32 2.86 3.20 -5.48
C GLU A 32 4.08 2.87 -4.62
N ILE A 33 4.88 3.88 -4.22
CA ILE A 33 6.03 3.68 -3.33
C ILE A 33 5.57 3.12 -1.98
N ALA A 34 4.52 3.67 -1.38
CA ALA A 34 4.00 3.17 -0.10
C ALA A 34 3.54 1.70 -0.20
N LEU A 35 2.85 1.34 -1.28
CA LEU A 35 2.42 -0.04 -1.56
C LEU A 35 3.60 -0.98 -1.78
N ASP A 36 4.64 -0.55 -2.49
CA ASP A 36 5.85 -1.34 -2.70
C ASP A 36 6.56 -1.65 -1.37
N VAL A 37 6.67 -0.65 -0.48
CA VAL A 37 7.26 -0.82 0.86
C VAL A 37 6.42 -1.77 1.72
N GLU A 38 5.09 -1.62 1.69
CA GLU A 38 4.17 -2.51 2.40
C GLU A 38 4.26 -3.95 1.89
N HIS A 39 4.22 -4.13 0.57
CA HIS A 39 4.34 -5.42 -0.07
C HIS A 39 5.69 -6.10 0.24
N ALA A 40 6.79 -5.37 0.17
CA ALA A 40 8.11 -5.90 0.46
C ALA A 40 8.26 -6.31 1.94
N TYR A 41 7.73 -5.52 2.88
CA TYR A 41 7.73 -5.86 4.31
C TYR A 41 6.94 -7.15 4.58
N TYR A 42 5.68 -7.22 4.14
CA TYR A 42 4.85 -8.40 4.43
C TYR A 42 5.33 -9.65 3.70
N SER A 43 5.83 -9.52 2.47
CA SER A 43 6.45 -10.65 1.76
C SER A 43 7.68 -11.14 2.52
N SER A 44 8.56 -10.25 2.98
CA SER A 44 9.73 -10.63 3.77
C SER A 44 9.34 -11.29 5.09
N ALA A 45 8.30 -10.79 5.77
CA ALA A 45 7.80 -11.37 7.02
C ALA A 45 7.25 -12.79 6.82
N LEU A 46 6.54 -13.04 5.70
CA LEU A 46 6.07 -14.38 5.34
C LEU A 46 7.22 -15.37 5.09
N GLU A 47 8.35 -14.88 4.59
CA GLU A 47 9.59 -15.66 4.41
C GLU A 47 10.43 -15.78 5.71
N GLY A 48 9.92 -15.30 6.85
CA GLY A 48 10.55 -15.42 8.16
C GLY A 48 11.54 -14.31 8.52
N CYS A 49 11.56 -13.20 7.77
CA CYS A 49 12.31 -12.01 8.16
C CYS A 49 11.79 -11.46 9.50
N LYS A 50 12.72 -11.04 10.38
CA LYS A 50 12.41 -10.55 11.73
C LYS A 50 12.67 -9.05 11.90
N ILE A 51 12.95 -8.34 10.81
CA ILE A 51 13.07 -6.89 10.84
C ILE A 51 11.75 -6.29 11.31
N ASP A 52 11.82 -5.32 12.23
CA ASP A 52 10.60 -4.63 12.64
C ASP A 52 10.15 -3.65 11.56
N ARG A 53 8.88 -3.25 11.64
CA ARG A 53 8.27 -2.37 10.64
C ARG A 53 8.99 -1.02 10.52
N VAL A 54 9.41 -0.44 11.65
CA VAL A 54 10.04 0.89 11.69
C VAL A 54 11.44 0.84 11.09
N GLU A 55 12.19 -0.22 11.35
CA GLU A 55 13.48 -0.47 10.72
C GLU A 55 13.34 -0.69 9.21
N PHE A 56 12.30 -1.39 8.78
CA PHE A 56 12.02 -1.60 7.36
C PHE A 56 11.68 -0.29 6.63
N GLU A 57 10.86 0.57 7.26
CA GLU A 57 10.50 1.88 6.69
C GLU A 57 11.73 2.79 6.55
N LYS A 58 12.62 2.82 7.56
CA LYS A 58 13.90 3.54 7.47
C LYS A 58 14.79 3.01 6.34
N LEU A 59 14.83 1.69 6.18
CA LEU A 59 15.57 1.07 5.07
C LEU A 59 14.97 1.49 3.72
N ALA A 60 13.64 1.46 3.59
CA ALA A 60 12.96 1.91 2.39
C ALA A 60 13.25 3.39 2.06
N GLU A 61 13.15 4.28 3.03
CA GLU A 61 13.46 5.71 2.87
C GLU A 61 14.90 5.94 2.35
N SER A 62 15.85 5.14 2.81
CA SER A 62 17.25 5.23 2.37
C SER A 62 17.46 4.84 0.89
N ILE A 63 16.55 4.05 0.31
CA ILE A 63 16.60 3.58 -1.07
C ILE A 63 15.76 4.47 -1.99
N THR A 64 14.58 4.90 -1.54
CA THR A 64 13.61 5.62 -2.36
C THR A 64 13.80 7.14 -2.35
N GLY A 65 14.50 7.68 -1.35
CA GLY A 65 14.71 9.12 -1.19
C GLY A 65 13.47 9.83 -0.65
N SER A 66 13.27 9.73 0.67
CA SER A 66 12.31 10.46 1.53
C SER A 66 10.83 10.47 1.12
N PHE A 67 9.97 9.96 2.01
CA PHE A 67 8.56 10.36 2.06
C PHE A 67 8.47 11.71 2.78
N CYS A 68 8.29 12.80 2.04
CA CYS A 68 7.95 14.12 2.58
C CYS A 68 6.87 14.77 1.73
#